data_AF-A0A653Z8V7-F1
#
_entry.id   AF-A0A653Z8V7-F1
#
_cell.length_a   1.000
_cell.length_b   1.000
_cell.length_c   1.000
_cell.angle_alpha   90.00
_cell.angle_beta   90.00
_cell.angle_gamma   90.00
#
_symmetry.space_group_name_H-M   'P 1'
#
loop_
_entity.id
_entity.type
_entity.pdbx_description
1 polymer ?
#
loop_
_entity_poly.entity_id
_entity_poly.type
_entity_poly.pdbx_seq_one_letter_code
_entity_poly.pdbx_strand_id
1 'polypeptide(L)'
;MELVQRADASLALRKSCGISALGRERTLQQVCNGPEADGHTPKSVEDEMDELPHAGIAHDDATRKRIDNAVSAGNLARASNNTRWDELISYFRNQTGWRPSYRSKSVTGNISGWDVEWFYHLPFPFASVEWFDIGLYEGVSAEGRLLKPRVIDHTEEISNVVQAIGFEFEVRGDVLRIWGYLPKSYEDFPPA
;
A
#
# COMPACT_ATOMS: atom_id res chain seq x y z
N MET A 1 -3.78 37.20 47.75
CA MET A 1 -3.18 37.15 46.40
C MET A 1 -4.25 36.64 45.47
N GLU A 2 -4.64 37.51 44.54
CA GLU A 2 -5.88 37.51 43.76
C GLU A 2 -6.10 36.30 42.86
N LEU A 3 -7.31 35.74 42.97
CA LEU A 3 -8.12 35.25 41.86
C LEU A 3 -8.78 36.45 41.18
N VAL A 4 -8.94 36.39 39.84
CA VAL A 4 -9.84 37.15 38.92
C VAL A 4 -9.15 37.09 37.53
N GLN A 5 -9.76 36.77 36.38
CA GLN A 5 -11.08 37.13 35.85
C GLN A 5 -11.49 36.21 34.67
N ARG A 6 -12.81 36.02 34.55
CA ARG A 6 -13.54 35.52 33.38
C ARG A 6 -13.60 36.57 32.27
N ALA A 7 -13.83 36.15 31.02
CA ALA A 7 -15.09 36.39 30.28
C ALA A 7 -14.95 36.43 28.74
N ASP A 8 -15.98 35.89 28.12
CA ASP A 8 -16.41 35.79 26.72
C ASP A 8 -16.18 37.00 25.78
N ALA A 9 -16.09 36.70 24.47
CA ALA A 9 -17.17 36.96 23.49
C ALA A 9 -16.68 37.36 22.08
N SER A 10 -17.15 36.59 21.09
CA SER A 10 -17.90 37.03 19.90
C SER A 10 -17.30 38.07 18.92
N LEU A 11 -17.07 37.56 17.70
CA LEU A 11 -17.64 38.02 16.42
C LEU A 11 -17.34 39.44 15.88
N ALA A 12 -17.13 39.44 14.56
CA ALA A 12 -17.39 40.51 13.59
C ALA A 12 -16.17 41.28 13.06
N LEU A 13 -15.53 40.70 12.03
CA LEU A 13 -14.81 41.51 11.05
C LEU A 13 -15.84 42.26 10.20
N ARG A 14 -16.01 43.54 10.52
CA ARG A 14 -16.86 44.50 9.81
C ARG A 14 -16.26 44.83 8.45
N LYS A 15 -17.07 44.70 7.40
CA LYS A 15 -16.90 45.38 6.11
C LYS A 15 -17.03 46.89 6.36
N SER A 16 -16.02 47.66 5.94
CA SER A 16 -16.14 49.11 5.83
C SER A 16 -16.47 49.48 4.38
N CYS A 17 -17.56 50.23 4.27
CA CYS A 17 -18.17 50.77 3.06
C CYS A 17 -17.44 52.04 2.63
N GLY A 18 -17.06 52.13 1.36
CA GLY A 18 -16.75 53.39 0.68
C GLY A 18 -18.01 53.92 0.01
N ILE A 19 -18.59 54.99 0.58
CA ILE A 19 -19.69 55.75 -0.01
C ILE A 19 -19.07 56.84 -0.91
N SER A 20 -19.61 57.04 -2.11
CA SER A 20 -19.70 58.35 -2.76
C SER A 20 -20.76 58.34 -3.86
N ALA A 21 -21.38 59.49 -4.04
CA ALA A 21 -22.76 59.69 -4.45
C ALA A 21 -22.97 59.96 -5.95
N LEU A 22 -24.27 60.15 -6.29
CA LEU A 22 -24.86 60.92 -7.39
C LEU A 22 -25.22 60.15 -8.68
N GLY A 23 -26.51 60.18 -9.02
CA GLY A 23 -26.97 60.02 -10.39
C GLY A 23 -28.26 59.20 -10.52
N ARG A 24 -29.28 59.80 -11.13
CA ARG A 24 -30.61 59.25 -11.34
C ARG A 24 -30.63 58.15 -12.43
N GLU A 25 -31.70 57.34 -12.37
CA GLU A 25 -32.28 56.53 -13.47
C GLU A 25 -31.52 55.27 -13.92
N ARG A 26 -32.06 54.09 -13.57
CA ARG A 26 -32.69 53.14 -14.51
C ARG A 26 -33.01 51.81 -13.81
N THR A 27 -34.26 51.39 -14.01
CA THR A 27 -34.77 50.05 -13.74
C THR A 27 -33.88 48.97 -14.35
N LEU A 28 -33.38 48.04 -13.53
CA LEU A 28 -33.04 46.68 -13.95
C LEU A 28 -33.33 45.72 -12.79
N GLN A 29 -34.29 44.84 -13.03
CA GLN A 29 -34.59 43.67 -12.22
C GLN A 29 -33.34 42.78 -12.19
N GLN A 30 -32.70 42.64 -11.02
CA GLN A 30 -31.62 41.67 -10.85
C GLN A 30 -32.17 40.46 -10.10
N VAL A 31 -32.29 39.37 -10.85
CA VAL A 31 -32.64 38.03 -10.40
C VAL A 31 -31.55 37.54 -9.46
N CYS A 32 -31.89 37.34 -8.18
CA CYS A 32 -31.02 36.64 -7.24
C CYS A 32 -31.18 35.13 -7.45
N ASN A 33 -30.35 34.52 -8.29
CA ASN A 33 -30.11 33.08 -8.25
C ASN A 33 -29.06 32.81 -7.16
N GLY A 34 -29.45 32.11 -6.10
CA GLY A 34 -28.52 31.59 -5.10
C GLY A 34 -27.69 30.43 -5.69
N PRO A 35 -26.47 30.17 -5.19
CA PRO A 35 -25.76 28.96 -5.57
C PRO A 35 -26.38 27.76 -4.84
N GLU A 36 -26.77 26.77 -5.65
CA GLU A 36 -27.15 25.42 -5.22
C GLU A 36 -26.12 24.84 -4.24
N ALA A 37 -26.63 24.26 -3.16
CA ALA A 37 -25.83 23.40 -2.29
C ALA A 37 -25.51 22.12 -3.07
N ASP A 38 -24.31 22.06 -3.66
CA ASP A 38 -23.76 20.82 -4.18
C ASP A 38 -23.48 19.89 -2.99
N GLY A 39 -24.30 18.85 -2.88
CA GLY A 39 -24.18 17.79 -1.89
C GLY A 39 -22.99 16.90 -2.23
N HIS A 40 -21.77 17.40 -2.07
CA HIS A 40 -20.58 16.58 -2.07
C HIS A 40 -20.40 15.97 -0.68
N THR A 41 -21.07 14.84 -0.44
CA THR A 41 -20.69 13.94 0.65
C THR A 41 -19.23 13.53 0.46
N PRO A 42 -18.34 13.72 1.46
CA PRO A 42 -16.99 13.21 1.36
C PRO A 42 -17.06 11.68 1.23
N LYS A 43 -16.43 11.15 0.19
CA LYS A 43 -16.28 9.70 0.01
C LYS A 43 -15.61 9.13 1.25
N SER A 44 -16.22 8.10 1.82
CA SER A 44 -15.65 7.33 2.92
C SER A 44 -14.31 6.75 2.47
N VAL A 45 -13.32 6.70 3.36
CA VAL A 45 -12.02 6.03 3.13
C VAL A 45 -12.13 4.55 2.72
N GLU A 46 -13.32 3.97 2.83
CA GLU A 46 -13.67 2.61 2.42
C GLU A 46 -13.86 2.48 0.89
N ASP A 47 -14.23 3.57 0.19
CA ASP A 47 -14.47 3.56 -1.27
C ASP A 47 -13.17 3.65 -2.10
N GLU A 48 -12.02 4.02 -1.50
CA GLU A 48 -10.71 4.06 -2.18
C GLU A 48 -10.00 2.69 -2.23
N MET A 49 -10.48 1.69 -1.48
CA MET A 49 -9.85 0.36 -1.43
C MET A 49 -10.22 -0.55 -2.61
N ASP A 50 -11.20 -0.19 -3.45
CA ASP A 50 -11.69 -1.01 -4.56
C ASP A 50 -10.88 -0.87 -5.88
N GLU A 51 -9.85 0.00 -5.90
CA GLU A 51 -9.03 0.27 -7.11
C GLU A 51 -7.61 -0.32 -7.07
N LEU A 52 -7.19 -0.94 -5.95
CA LEU A 52 -5.82 -1.44 -5.83
C LEU A 52 -5.63 -2.79 -6.54
N PRO A 53 -4.48 -3.01 -7.20
CA PRO A 53 -4.27 -4.24 -7.96
C PRO A 53 -4.19 -5.45 -7.05
N HIS A 54 -4.98 -6.48 -7.36
CA HIS A 54 -4.99 -7.78 -6.69
C HIS A 54 -4.07 -8.78 -7.44
N ALA A 55 -3.73 -9.90 -6.83
CA ALA A 55 -2.75 -10.88 -7.29
C ALA A 55 -2.94 -11.38 -8.74
N GLY A 56 -4.19 -11.37 -9.21
CA GLY A 56 -4.58 -11.79 -10.55
C GLY A 56 -4.68 -10.68 -11.60
N ILE A 57 -4.37 -9.43 -11.27
CA ILE A 57 -4.39 -8.32 -12.23
C ILE A 57 -3.29 -8.53 -13.28
N ALA A 58 -3.60 -8.09 -14.51
CA ALA A 58 -2.78 -8.16 -15.72
C ALA A 58 -2.61 -9.58 -16.29
N HIS A 59 -3.59 -10.01 -17.09
CA HIS A 59 -3.41 -11.12 -18.01
C HIS A 59 -4.05 -10.81 -19.36
N ASP A 60 -3.25 -10.30 -20.29
CA ASP A 60 -3.53 -10.62 -21.70
C ASP A 60 -3.25 -12.11 -21.94
N ASP A 61 -3.87 -12.69 -22.98
CA ASP A 61 -3.72 -14.12 -23.29
C ASP A 61 -2.26 -14.50 -23.60
N ALA A 62 -1.46 -13.55 -24.08
CA ALA A 62 -0.05 -13.79 -24.39
C ALA A 62 0.78 -14.00 -23.10
N THR A 63 0.52 -13.22 -22.06
CA THR A 63 1.16 -13.30 -20.75
C THR A 63 0.80 -14.60 -20.06
N ARG A 64 -0.49 -14.98 -20.06
CA ARG A 64 -0.93 -16.28 -19.51
C ARG A 64 -0.22 -17.43 -20.21
N LYS A 65 -0.20 -17.43 -21.55
CA LYS A 65 0.48 -18.46 -22.34
C LYS A 65 1.99 -18.53 -22.06
N ARG A 66 2.66 -17.40 -21.85
CA ARG A 66 4.09 -17.37 -21.47
C ARG A 66 4.32 -18.03 -20.12
N ILE A 67 3.48 -17.73 -19.12
CA ILE A 67 3.54 -18.35 -17.79
C ILE A 67 3.31 -19.86 -17.92
N ASP A 68 2.25 -20.29 -18.60
CA ASP A 68 1.92 -21.72 -18.75
C ASP A 68 3.04 -22.49 -19.47
N ASN A 69 3.65 -21.89 -20.50
CA ASN A 69 4.79 -22.47 -21.19
C ASN A 69 6.01 -22.61 -20.26
N ALA A 70 6.32 -21.59 -19.47
CA ALA A 70 7.45 -21.61 -18.54
C ALA A 70 7.25 -22.65 -17.42
N VAL A 71 6.05 -22.69 -16.85
CA VAL A 71 5.64 -23.69 -15.85
C VAL A 71 5.77 -25.11 -16.40
N SER A 72 5.27 -25.34 -17.62
CA SER A 72 5.35 -26.64 -18.28
C SER A 72 6.80 -27.03 -18.59
N ALA A 73 7.60 -26.11 -19.11
CA ALA A 73 9.01 -26.35 -19.42
C ALA A 73 9.86 -26.65 -18.18
N GLY A 74 9.54 -26.02 -17.05
CA GLY A 74 10.21 -26.24 -15.77
C GLY A 74 9.68 -27.43 -14.97
N ASN A 75 8.64 -28.14 -15.45
CA ASN A 75 7.89 -29.16 -14.69
C ASN A 75 7.44 -28.65 -13.31
N LEU A 76 6.98 -27.40 -13.26
CA LEU A 76 6.65 -26.72 -12.02
C LEU A 76 5.22 -27.08 -11.56
N ALA A 77 5.08 -27.47 -10.30
CA ALA A 77 3.79 -27.67 -9.64
C ALA A 77 3.44 -26.44 -8.80
N ARG A 78 2.21 -25.93 -8.93
CA ARG A 78 1.78 -24.73 -8.20
C ARG A 78 1.67 -25.03 -6.70
N ALA A 79 2.36 -24.23 -5.88
CA ALA A 79 2.36 -24.32 -4.42
C ALA A 79 1.40 -23.32 -3.76
N SER A 80 1.18 -22.18 -4.42
CA SER A 80 0.27 -21.13 -3.95
C SER A 80 -0.70 -20.64 -5.02
N ASN A 81 -1.82 -20.06 -4.60
CA ASN A 81 -2.90 -19.59 -5.47
C ASN A 81 -3.16 -18.10 -5.26
N ASN A 82 -3.97 -17.49 -6.13
CA ASN A 82 -4.24 -16.05 -6.08
C ASN A 82 -4.89 -15.64 -4.75
N THR A 83 -5.78 -16.46 -4.17
CA THR A 83 -6.42 -16.15 -2.89
C THR A 83 -5.41 -15.97 -1.75
N ARG A 84 -4.44 -16.87 -1.64
CA ARG A 84 -3.36 -16.73 -0.64
C ARG A 84 -2.51 -15.49 -0.87
N TRP A 85 -2.20 -15.20 -2.14
CA TRP A 85 -1.47 -13.98 -2.50
C TRP A 85 -2.27 -12.71 -2.17
N ASP A 86 -3.57 -12.70 -2.45
CA ASP A 86 -4.47 -11.59 -2.12
C ASP A 86 -4.51 -11.36 -0.61
N GLU A 87 -4.63 -12.42 0.20
CA GLU A 87 -4.57 -12.32 1.67
C GLU A 87 -3.25 -11.72 2.17
N LEU A 88 -2.11 -12.13 1.60
CA LEU A 88 -0.80 -11.58 1.94
C LEU A 88 -0.70 -10.08 1.60
N ILE A 89 -1.14 -9.72 0.40
CA ILE A 89 -1.12 -8.34 -0.09
C ILE A 89 -2.03 -7.46 0.77
N SER A 90 -3.25 -7.91 1.05
CA SER A 90 -4.20 -7.22 1.92
C SER A 90 -3.63 -7.03 3.32
N TYR A 91 -2.98 -8.05 3.89
CA TYR A 91 -2.37 -7.93 5.21
C TYR A 91 -1.34 -6.80 5.27
N PHE A 92 -0.36 -6.76 4.36
CA PHE A 92 0.67 -5.71 4.38
C PHE A 92 0.16 -4.33 3.95
N ARG A 93 -0.83 -4.25 3.06
CA ARG A 93 -1.44 -2.95 2.69
C ARG A 93 -2.20 -2.32 3.86
N ASN A 94 -2.86 -3.15 4.67
CA ASN A 94 -3.63 -2.70 5.83
C ASN A 94 -2.76 -2.37 7.06
N GLN A 95 -1.47 -2.70 7.05
CA GLN A 95 -0.56 -2.26 8.11
C GLN A 95 -0.38 -0.75 8.10
N THR A 96 -0.43 -0.16 9.29
CA THR A 96 -0.07 1.25 9.53
C THR A 96 1.39 1.32 9.99
N GLY A 97 2.24 2.01 9.23
CA GLY A 97 3.64 2.22 9.59
C GLY A 97 4.59 1.48 8.67
N TRP A 98 5.52 0.72 9.24
CA TRP A 98 6.52 -0.05 8.50
C TRP A 98 5.87 -1.14 7.64
N ARG A 99 6.43 -1.36 6.46
CA ARG A 99 6.14 -2.51 5.60
C ARG A 99 7.46 -3.16 5.21
N PRO A 100 7.54 -4.48 5.18
CA PRO A 100 8.78 -5.15 4.87
C PRO A 100 9.20 -4.90 3.42
N SER A 101 10.51 -4.95 3.15
CA SER A 101 10.96 -5.03 1.77
C SER A 101 10.64 -6.40 1.18
N TYR A 102 10.44 -6.48 -0.12
CA TYR A 102 10.23 -7.73 -0.84
C TYR A 102 11.04 -7.80 -2.12
N ARG A 103 11.20 -9.01 -2.63
CA ARG A 103 11.66 -9.29 -3.99
C ARG A 103 11.06 -10.61 -4.47
N SER A 104 11.16 -10.90 -5.75
CA SER A 104 10.58 -12.13 -6.30
C SER A 104 11.38 -12.67 -7.48
N LYS A 105 11.20 -13.96 -7.76
CA LYS A 105 11.58 -14.57 -9.03
C LYS A 105 10.34 -14.96 -9.80
N SER A 106 10.34 -14.64 -11.09
CA SER A 106 9.35 -15.14 -12.04
C SER A 106 9.72 -16.55 -12.53
N VAL A 107 8.72 -17.38 -12.84
CA VAL A 107 8.90 -18.67 -13.54
C VAL A 107 9.62 -18.54 -14.88
N THR A 108 9.70 -17.33 -15.43
CA THR A 108 10.50 -17.03 -16.64
C THR A 108 11.98 -16.78 -16.35
N GLY A 109 12.40 -16.87 -15.09
CA GLY A 109 13.80 -16.74 -14.65
C GLY A 109 14.25 -15.34 -14.21
N ASN A 110 13.39 -14.32 -14.30
CA ASN A 110 13.77 -12.97 -13.88
C ASN A 110 13.68 -12.81 -12.35
N ILE A 111 14.76 -12.36 -11.71
CA ILE A 111 14.80 -12.03 -10.28
C ILE A 111 14.74 -10.49 -10.15
N SER A 112 13.81 -9.99 -9.34
CA SER A 112 13.69 -8.56 -9.06
C SER A 112 14.73 -8.11 -8.03
N GLY A 113 15.03 -6.80 -8.04
CA GLY A 113 15.65 -6.16 -6.87
C GLY A 113 14.69 -6.13 -5.67
N TRP A 114 15.21 -5.67 -4.53
CA TRP A 114 14.40 -5.38 -3.35
C TRP A 114 13.59 -4.09 -3.55
N ASP A 115 12.31 -4.13 -3.22
CA ASP A 115 11.38 -3.00 -3.24
C ASP A 115 10.61 -2.96 -1.90
N VAL A 116 10.00 -1.82 -1.58
CA VAL A 116 9.17 -1.60 -0.38
C VAL A 116 7.76 -1.13 -0.73
N GLU A 117 7.44 -0.96 -2.01
CA GLU A 117 6.19 -0.39 -2.48
C GLU A 117 5.09 -1.45 -2.72
N TRP A 118 4.31 -1.74 -1.67
CA TRP A 118 3.26 -2.77 -1.65
C TRP A 118 1.95 -2.40 -2.39
N PHE A 119 1.80 -1.17 -2.87
CA PHE A 119 0.57 -0.77 -3.55
C PHE A 119 0.61 -1.07 -5.05
N TYR A 120 1.68 -0.69 -5.74
CA TYR A 120 1.71 -0.72 -7.22
C TYR A 120 2.88 -1.47 -7.85
N HIS A 121 3.94 -1.77 -7.10
CA HIS A 121 5.15 -2.40 -7.65
C HIS A 121 5.25 -3.90 -7.40
N LEU A 122 4.18 -4.51 -6.86
CA LEU A 122 4.15 -5.94 -6.66
C LEU A 122 4.23 -6.68 -8.02
N PRO A 123 4.76 -7.93 -8.03
CA PRO A 123 5.00 -8.69 -9.26
C PRO A 123 3.70 -9.26 -9.85
N PHE A 124 2.81 -8.37 -10.29
CA PHE A 124 1.60 -8.75 -10.98
C PHE A 124 1.93 -9.27 -12.39
N PRO A 125 1.32 -10.38 -12.82
CA PRO A 125 0.46 -11.27 -12.05
C PRO A 125 1.25 -12.22 -11.14
N PHE A 126 0.76 -12.47 -9.93
CA PHE A 126 1.42 -13.41 -8.99
C PHE A 126 1.39 -14.87 -9.46
N ALA A 127 0.56 -15.20 -10.44
CA ALA A 127 0.62 -16.48 -11.12
C ALA A 127 1.99 -16.74 -11.79
N SER A 128 2.78 -15.70 -12.07
CA SER A 128 4.14 -15.80 -12.61
C SER A 128 5.21 -15.98 -11.53
N VAL A 129 4.90 -15.81 -10.24
CA VAL A 129 5.88 -15.80 -9.17
C VAL A 129 6.28 -17.23 -8.79
N GLU A 130 7.54 -17.58 -9.03
CA GLU A 130 8.16 -18.84 -8.63
C GLU A 130 8.44 -18.86 -7.12
N TRP A 131 9.05 -17.80 -6.61
CA TRP A 131 9.23 -17.55 -5.18
C TRP A 131 9.18 -16.05 -4.87
N PHE A 132 8.84 -15.73 -3.62
CA PHE A 132 8.68 -14.37 -3.11
C PHE A 132 9.40 -14.24 -1.75
N ASP A 133 10.37 -13.33 -1.68
CA ASP A 133 11.15 -13.07 -0.47
C ASP A 133 10.62 -11.84 0.25
N ILE A 134 10.63 -11.89 1.57
CA ILE A 134 10.26 -10.82 2.49
C ILE A 134 11.42 -10.58 3.45
N GLY A 135 11.87 -9.32 3.55
CA GLY A 135 12.86 -8.90 4.53
C GLY A 135 12.22 -8.77 5.92
N LEU A 136 12.86 -9.34 6.93
CA LEU A 136 12.27 -9.49 8.26
C LEU A 136 12.62 -8.36 9.23
N TYR A 137 13.56 -7.49 8.86
CA TYR A 137 14.17 -6.52 9.76
C TYR A 137 13.76 -5.08 9.41
N GLU A 138 13.21 -4.37 10.39
CA GLU A 138 12.97 -2.93 10.30
C GLU A 138 14.20 -2.17 10.79
N GLY A 139 14.78 -1.34 9.93
CA GLY A 139 15.84 -0.41 10.28
C GLY A 139 15.26 0.86 10.92
N VAL A 140 15.37 0.98 12.24
CA VAL A 140 14.93 2.18 12.96
C VAL A 140 16.06 3.21 12.95
N SER A 141 15.77 4.36 12.35
CA SER A 141 16.69 5.49 12.36
C SER A 141 16.97 5.92 13.79
N ALA A 142 18.25 6.02 14.13
CA ALA A 142 18.69 6.56 15.40
C ALA A 142 18.26 8.03 15.53
N GLU A 143 17.70 8.41 16.68
CA GLU A 143 17.42 9.82 17.00
C GLU A 143 18.77 10.57 17.16
N GLY A 144 19.27 11.11 16.05
CA GLY A 144 20.54 11.83 15.97
C GLY A 144 21.71 10.99 15.44
N ARG A 145 22.72 11.67 14.88
CA ARG A 145 23.86 11.07 14.15
C ARG A 145 24.81 10.19 14.98
N LEU A 146 24.60 10.09 16.30
CA LEU A 146 25.54 9.44 17.23
C LEU A 146 25.03 8.11 17.80
N LEU A 147 23.75 7.78 17.63
CA LEU A 147 23.22 6.50 18.10
C LEU A 147 23.37 5.45 17.00
N LYS A 148 23.70 4.22 17.41
CA LYS A 148 23.74 3.10 16.48
C LYS A 148 22.31 2.84 15.96
N PRO A 149 22.12 2.61 14.65
CA PRO A 149 20.85 2.15 14.12
C PRO A 149 20.36 0.94 14.91
N ARG A 150 19.07 0.95 15.27
CA ARG A 150 18.44 -0.17 15.94
C ARG A 150 17.68 -0.98 14.91
N VAL A 151 17.69 -2.30 15.06
CA VAL A 151 16.89 -3.21 14.24
C VAL A 151 15.75 -3.75 15.09
N ILE A 152 14.54 -3.75 14.54
CA ILE A 152 13.41 -4.52 15.07
C ILE A 152 13.25 -5.76 14.20
N ASP A 153 13.15 -6.92 14.86
CA ASP A 153 13.01 -8.22 14.22
C ASP A 153 11.54 -8.62 14.18
N HIS A 154 10.97 -8.76 12.97
CA HIS A 154 9.58 -9.15 12.73
C HIS A 154 9.44 -10.63 12.32
N THR A 155 10.47 -11.45 12.51
CA THR A 155 10.47 -12.87 12.09
C THR A 155 9.27 -13.63 12.61
N GLU A 156 8.94 -13.52 13.90
CA GLU A 156 7.83 -14.24 14.51
C GLU A 156 6.47 -13.77 13.94
N GLU A 157 6.26 -12.46 13.88
CA GLU A 157 5.03 -11.85 13.37
C GLU A 157 4.74 -12.29 11.93
N ILE A 158 5.72 -12.10 11.04
CA ILE A 158 5.54 -12.38 9.61
C ILE A 158 5.42 -13.89 9.39
N SER A 159 6.20 -14.72 10.09
CA SER A 159 6.11 -16.17 9.96
C SER A 159 4.74 -16.70 10.38
N ASN A 160 4.17 -16.16 11.46
CA ASN A 160 2.84 -16.55 11.93
C ASN A 160 1.76 -16.22 10.90
N VAL A 161 1.84 -15.06 10.26
CA VAL A 161 0.89 -14.64 9.22
C VAL A 161 1.00 -15.52 7.98
N VAL A 162 2.22 -15.72 7.47
CA VAL A 162 2.47 -16.56 6.29
C VAL A 162 2.01 -18.01 6.54
N GLN A 163 2.26 -18.53 7.75
CA GLN A 163 1.78 -19.84 8.15
C GLN A 163 0.25 -19.91 8.26
N ALA A 164 -0.40 -18.87 8.82
CA ALA A 164 -1.86 -18.83 8.96
C ALA A 164 -2.59 -18.79 7.60
N ILE A 165 -2.03 -18.09 6.61
CA ILE A 165 -2.53 -18.07 5.22
C ILE A 165 -2.33 -19.45 4.54
N GLY A 166 -1.39 -20.26 5.05
CA GLY A 166 -1.13 -21.62 4.55
C GLY A 166 -0.16 -21.66 3.38
N PHE A 167 0.83 -20.77 3.36
CA PHE A 167 1.93 -20.84 2.41
C PHE A 167 2.96 -21.91 2.79
N GLU A 168 3.63 -22.45 1.77
CA GLU A 168 4.88 -23.18 1.94
C GLU A 168 6.02 -22.15 1.98
N PHE A 169 6.79 -22.12 3.07
CA PHE A 169 7.84 -21.11 3.26
C PHE A 169 9.03 -21.63 4.06
N GLU A 170 10.13 -20.88 4.03
CA GLU A 170 11.34 -21.13 4.82
C GLU A 170 11.96 -19.79 5.25
N VAL A 171 12.54 -19.73 6.45
CA VAL A 171 13.25 -18.55 6.97
C VAL A 171 14.75 -18.85 7.03
N ARG A 172 15.58 -17.95 6.50
CA ARG A 172 17.04 -18.01 6.63
C ARG A 172 17.62 -16.62 6.78
N GLY A 173 18.45 -16.44 7.80
CA GLY A 173 18.99 -15.12 8.16
C GLY A 173 17.86 -14.13 8.41
N ASP A 174 17.86 -13.04 7.66
CA ASP A 174 16.89 -11.95 7.70
C ASP A 174 15.82 -12.03 6.59
N VAL A 175 15.70 -13.18 5.90
CA VAL A 175 14.78 -13.37 4.78
C VAL A 175 13.82 -14.53 5.05
N LEU A 176 12.52 -14.27 4.84
CA LEU A 176 11.50 -15.29 4.71
C LEU A 176 11.17 -15.48 3.22
N ARG A 177 11.29 -16.72 2.71
CA ARG A 177 10.95 -17.08 1.33
C ARG A 177 9.67 -17.88 1.29
N ILE A 178 8.72 -17.40 0.49
CA ILE A 178 7.47 -18.08 0.14
C ILE A 178 7.62 -18.74 -1.24
N TRP A 179 7.17 -19.98 -1.37
CA TRP A 179 7.18 -20.71 -2.62
C TRP A 179 5.85 -20.55 -3.37
N GLY A 180 5.91 -20.01 -4.59
CA GLY A 180 4.78 -20.01 -5.52
C GLY A 180 4.66 -21.32 -6.31
N TYR A 181 5.81 -21.95 -6.58
CA TYR A 181 5.92 -23.22 -7.30
C TYR A 181 6.92 -24.19 -6.65
N LEU A 182 6.76 -25.48 -6.97
CA LEU A 182 7.64 -26.59 -6.63
C LEU A 182 8.24 -27.21 -7.90
N PRO A 183 9.44 -27.82 -7.85
CA PRO A 183 10.32 -27.97 -6.68
C PRO A 183 10.88 -26.64 -6.17
N LYS A 184 11.26 -26.60 -4.88
CA LYS A 184 11.79 -25.39 -4.25
C LYS A 184 13.09 -24.94 -4.92
N SER A 185 13.13 -23.69 -5.38
CA SER A 185 14.32 -23.08 -5.97
C SER A 185 15.09 -22.25 -4.95
N TYR A 186 16.19 -22.79 -4.44
CA TYR A 186 17.07 -22.11 -3.49
C TYR A 186 18.01 -21.05 -4.10
N GLU A 187 17.82 -20.73 -5.38
CA GLU A 187 18.57 -19.68 -6.08
C GLU A 187 18.46 -18.34 -5.36
N ASP A 188 19.62 -17.72 -5.11
CA ASP A 188 19.75 -16.44 -4.41
C ASP A 188 19.11 -16.41 -3.00
N PHE A 189 18.87 -17.57 -2.39
CA PHE A 189 18.43 -17.67 -0.99
C PHE A 189 19.66 -17.70 -0.06
N PRO A 190 19.61 -17.07 1.12
CA PRO A 190 20.70 -17.17 2.08
C PRO A 190 21.07 -18.63 2.41
N PRO A 191 22.34 -18.90 2.72
CA PRO A 191 22.76 -20.23 3.17
C PRO A 191 22.08 -20.61 4.50
N ALA A 192 21.90 -21.91 4.73
CA ALA A 192 21.35 -22.47 5.95
C ALA A 192 22.38 -22.52 7.09
#